data_AF-A0A2R2WZI7-F1
#
_entry.id   AF-A0A2R2WZI7-F1
#
_cell.length_a   1.000
_cell.length_b   1.000
_cell.length_c   1.000
_cell.angle_alpha   90.00
_cell.angle_beta   90.00
_cell.angle_gamma   90.00
#
_symmetry.space_group_name_H-M   'P 1'
#
loop_
_entity.id
_entity.type
_entity.pdbx_description
1 polymer ?
#
loop_
_entity_poly.entity_id
_entity_poly.type
_entity_poly.pdbx_seq_one_letter_code
_entity_poly.pdbx_strand_id
1 'polypeptide(L)'
;LSLLSLNDLGVSFSTLPTVLATFCFHLRKISFDSCMAQMFFIHFFSVTESGILLAMSFDRYVAICNPLRYATVLTDARVARMGMSVIIRSFCTVFPMPVLLKRLTFCKNNVLSHAYCLHPDLIRLPCGDITINN
;
A
#
# COMPACT_ATOMS: atom_id res chain seq x y z
N LEU A 1 -7.72 8.43 16.24
CA LEU A 1 -8.91 8.39 15.35
C LEU A 1 -8.72 9.20 14.07
N SER A 2 -8.34 10.48 14.12
CA SER A 2 -8.25 11.34 12.91
C SER A 2 -7.34 10.79 11.79
N LEU A 3 -6.24 10.12 12.17
CA LEU A 3 -5.35 9.45 11.20
C LEU A 3 -6.03 8.25 10.53
N LEU A 4 -6.84 7.48 11.28
CA LEU A 4 -7.57 6.33 10.76
C LEU A 4 -8.66 6.79 9.77
N SER A 5 -9.46 7.80 10.15
CA SER A 5 -10.48 8.34 9.25
C SER A 5 -9.89 8.90 7.96
N LEU A 6 -8.71 9.53 8.03
CA LEU A 6 -8.01 10.01 6.84
C LEU A 6 -7.53 8.85 5.96
N ASN A 7 -7.05 7.77 6.58
CA ASN A 7 -6.67 6.56 5.88
C ASN A 7 -7.87 5.91 5.17
N ASP A 8 -9.02 5.80 5.85
CA ASP A 8 -10.25 5.22 5.29
C ASP A 8 -10.81 6.01 4.11
N LEU A 9 -10.74 7.36 4.20
CA LEU A 9 -11.04 8.23 3.07
C LEU A 9 -10.08 7.95 1.90
N GLY A 10 -8.78 7.82 2.17
CA GLY A 10 -7.77 7.46 1.17
C GLY A 10 -8.06 6.12 0.48
N VAL A 11 -8.38 5.08 1.25
CA VAL A 11 -8.81 3.77 0.71
C VAL A 11 -10.02 3.93 -0.19
N SER A 12 -11.03 4.67 0.27
CA SER A 12 -12.26 4.94 -0.49
C SER A 12 -11.95 5.66 -1.79
N PHE A 13 -11.15 6.73 -1.77
CA PHE A 13 -10.75 7.45 -2.98
C PHE A 13 -9.91 6.59 -3.94
N SER A 14 -9.12 5.64 -3.45
CA SER A 14 -8.33 4.76 -4.32
C SER A 14 -9.15 3.65 -4.99
N THR A 15 -10.28 3.26 -4.40
CA THR A 15 -11.10 2.12 -4.85
C THR A 15 -12.35 2.57 -5.60
N LEU A 16 -13.01 3.64 -5.13
CA LEU A 16 -14.26 4.15 -5.70
C LEU A 16 -14.17 4.50 -7.20
N PRO A 17 -13.15 5.19 -7.71
CA PRO A 17 -13.06 5.51 -9.13
C PRO A 17 -13.02 4.26 -10.01
N THR A 18 -12.26 3.24 -9.59
CA THR A 18 -12.16 1.98 -10.35
C THR A 18 -13.45 1.18 -10.29
N VAL A 19 -14.09 1.10 -9.12
CA VAL A 19 -15.37 0.40 -8.95
C VAL A 19 -16.47 1.09 -9.77
N LEU A 20 -16.57 2.42 -9.71
CA LEU A 20 -17.52 3.20 -10.50
C LEU A 20 -17.25 3.09 -12.01
N ALA A 21 -15.99 3.17 -12.43
CA ALA A 21 -15.61 3.00 -13.84
C ALA A 21 -16.02 1.62 -14.39
N THR A 22 -15.83 0.57 -13.58
CA THR A 22 -16.16 -0.80 -13.98
C THR A 22 -17.67 -1.02 -14.01
N PHE A 23 -18.38 -0.55 -12.98
CA PHE A 23 -19.81 -0.84 -12.78
C PHE A 23 -20.74 0.08 -13.57
N CYS A 24 -20.50 1.41 -13.56
CA CYS A 24 -21.36 2.38 -14.21
C CYS A 24 -21.06 2.54 -15.70
N PHE A 25 -19.79 2.42 -16.12
CA PHE A 25 -19.38 2.69 -17.51
C PHE A 25 -19.03 1.44 -18.31
N HIS A 26 -19.10 0.23 -17.72
CA HIS A 26 -18.73 -1.03 -18.38
C HIS A 26 -17.32 -1.01 -19.01
N LEU A 27 -16.43 -0.15 -18.50
CA LEU A 27 -15.08 0.02 -19.01
C LEU A 27 -14.22 -1.16 -18.55
N ARG A 28 -14.11 -2.18 -19.40
CA ARG A 28 -13.35 -3.42 -19.12
C ARG A 28 -11.83 -3.30 -19.29
N LYS A 29 -11.30 -2.11 -19.56
CA LYS A 29 -9.87 -1.89 -19.86
C LYS A 29 -9.31 -0.80 -18.96
N ILE A 30 -8.65 -1.20 -17.88
CA ILE A 30 -7.85 -0.34 -17.00
C ILE A 30 -6.43 -0.28 -17.57
N SER A 31 -5.83 0.91 -17.65
CA SER A 31 -4.44 1.04 -18.10
C SER A 31 -3.47 0.44 -17.08
N PHE A 32 -2.32 -0.06 -17.53
CA PHE A 32 -1.33 -0.65 -16.64
C PHE A 32 -0.88 0.31 -15.53
N ASP A 33 -0.66 1.60 -15.85
CA ASP A 33 -0.25 2.61 -14.88
C ASP A 33 -1.35 2.90 -13.83
N SER A 34 -2.63 2.87 -14.24
CA SER A 34 -3.77 3.03 -13.32
C SER A 34 -3.91 1.83 -12.37
N CYS A 35 -3.76 0.61 -12.88
CA CYS A 35 -3.76 -0.61 -12.07
C CYS A 35 -2.58 -0.63 -11.07
N MET A 36 -1.38 -0.27 -11.52
CA MET A 36 -0.19 -0.20 -10.67
C MET A 36 -0.35 0.88 -9.58
N ALA A 37 -0.89 2.06 -9.93
CA ALA A 37 -1.18 3.12 -8.97
C ALA A 37 -2.22 2.68 -7.93
N GLN A 38 -3.31 2.05 -8.37
CA GLN A 38 -4.35 1.54 -7.47
C GLN A 38 -3.80 0.49 -6.50
N MET A 39 -3.03 -0.47 -7.00
CA MET A 39 -2.39 -1.49 -6.17
C MET A 39 -1.41 -0.87 -5.15
N PHE A 40 -0.62 0.12 -5.56
CA PHE A 40 0.25 0.87 -4.66
C PHE A 40 -0.55 1.53 -3.53
N PHE A 41 -1.62 2.25 -3.86
CA PHE A 41 -2.43 2.93 -2.84
C PHE A 41 -3.12 1.95 -1.89
N ILE A 42 -3.68 0.85 -2.39
CA ILE A 42 -4.33 -0.17 -1.55
C ILE A 42 -3.33 -0.76 -0.55
N HIS A 43 -2.16 -1.19 -1.01
CA HIS A 43 -1.13 -1.72 -0.10
C HIS A 43 -0.61 -0.66 0.86
N PHE A 44 -0.39 0.56 0.39
CA PHE A 44 0.07 1.67 1.22
C PHE A 44 -0.92 1.97 2.35
N PHE A 45 -2.21 2.10 2.05
CA PHE A 45 -3.23 2.36 3.06
C PHE A 45 -3.46 1.16 3.99
N SER A 46 -3.38 -0.08 3.50
CA SER A 46 -3.49 -1.28 4.35
C SER A 46 -2.35 -1.38 5.38
N VAL A 47 -1.10 -1.12 4.97
CA VAL A 47 0.06 -1.12 5.89
C VAL A 47 -0.03 0.06 6.88
N THR A 48 -0.54 1.20 6.43
CA THR A 48 -0.74 2.39 7.26
C THR A 48 -1.84 2.17 8.30
N GLU A 49 -2.97 1.60 7.90
CA GLU A 49 -4.08 1.21 8.80
C GLU A 49 -3.58 0.30 9.92
N SER A 50 -2.88 -0.77 9.57
CA SER A 50 -2.28 -1.70 10.55
C SER A 50 -1.36 -0.98 11.54
N GLY A 51 -0.53 -0.05 11.06
CA GLY A 51 0.34 0.75 11.93
C GLY A 51 -0.43 1.71 12.84
N ILE A 52 -1.52 2.31 12.35
CA ILE A 52 -2.39 3.18 13.15
C ILE A 52 -3.11 2.35 14.23
N LEU A 53 -3.65 1.18 13.88
CA LEU A 53 -4.29 0.26 14.82
C LEU A 53 -3.32 -0.19 15.92
N LEU A 54 -2.07 -0.50 15.56
CA LEU A 54 -1.01 -0.82 16.52
C LEU A 54 -0.70 0.37 17.45
N ALA A 55 -0.63 1.58 16.92
CA ALA A 55 -0.41 2.78 17.74
C ALA A 55 -1.59 3.01 18.71
N MET A 56 -2.83 2.77 18.27
CA MET A 56 -4.02 2.88 19.13
C MET A 56 -4.08 1.77 20.19
N SER A 57 -3.69 0.54 19.86
CA SER A 57 -3.62 -0.54 20.85
C SER A 57 -2.54 -0.26 21.89
N PHE A 58 -1.40 0.29 21.48
CA PHE A 58 -0.34 0.72 22.38
C PHE A 58 -0.80 1.87 23.29
N ASP A 59 -1.49 2.87 22.75
CA ASP A 59 -2.11 3.95 23.52
C ASP A 59 -3.03 3.39 24.62
N ARG A 60 -3.95 2.48 24.27
CA ARG A 60 -4.85 1.84 25.24
C ARG A 60 -4.10 1.01 26.28
N TYR A 61 -3.06 0.28 25.86
CA TYR A 61 -2.22 -0.50 26.78
C TYR A 61 -1.55 0.39 27.83
N VAL A 62 -0.93 1.50 27.42
CA VAL A 62 -0.26 2.43 28.36
C VAL A 62 -1.28 3.11 29.28
N ALA A 63 -2.46 3.47 28.77
CA ALA A 63 -3.52 4.07 29.57
C ALA A 63 -4.00 3.14 30.71
N ILE A 64 -4.08 1.84 30.45
CA ILE A 64 -4.54 0.84 31.43
C ILE A 64 -3.42 0.44 32.39
N CYS A 65 -2.24 0.10 31.86
CA CYS A 65 -1.15 -0.45 32.68
C CYS A 65 -0.36 0.64 33.45
N ASN A 66 -0.35 1.89 32.96
CA ASN A 66 0.47 2.96 33.53
C ASN A 66 -0.26 4.33 33.54
N PRO A 67 -1.45 4.44 34.17
CA PRO A 67 -2.29 5.64 34.10
C PRO A 67 -1.58 6.91 34.60
N LEU A 68 -0.78 6.81 35.68
CA LEU A 68 -0.04 7.94 36.26
C LEU A 68 1.05 8.49 35.34
N ARG A 69 1.59 7.66 34.44
CA ARG A 69 2.65 8.08 33.50
C ARG A 69 2.11 8.37 32.10
N TYR A 70 0.85 8.07 31.82
CA TYR A 70 0.25 8.22 30.50
C TYR A 70 0.48 9.61 29.88
N ALA A 71 0.17 10.67 30.62
CA ALA A 71 0.35 12.06 30.16
C ALA A 71 1.81 12.45 29.86
N THR A 72 2.78 11.80 30.52
CA THR A 72 4.22 12.04 30.28
C THR A 72 4.78 11.18 29.15
N VAL A 73 4.21 10.00 28.94
CA VAL A 73 4.67 9.02 27.94
C VAL A 73 4.06 9.31 26.58
N LEU A 74 2.80 9.73 26.55
CA LEU A 74 2.00 9.91 25.34
C LEU A 74 1.61 11.38 25.17
N THR A 75 2.59 12.18 24.76
CA THR A 75 2.37 13.59 24.41
C THR A 75 1.94 13.74 22.96
N ASP A 76 1.27 14.84 22.60
CA ASP A 76 0.85 15.13 21.22
C ASP A 76 2.01 15.05 20.22
N ALA A 77 3.20 15.53 20.62
CA ALA A 77 4.41 15.46 19.80
C ALA A 77 4.91 14.02 19.57
N ARG A 78 4.68 13.09 20.51
CA ARG A 78 5.01 11.67 20.33
C ARG A 78 3.97 10.98 19.46
N VAL A 79 2.69 11.28 19.65
CA VAL A 79 1.61 10.76 18.80
C VAL A 79 1.80 11.19 17.35
N ALA A 80 2.14 12.47 17.12
CA ALA A 80 2.46 12.98 15.79
C ALA A 80 3.67 12.27 15.16
N ARG A 81 4.74 12.04 15.94
CA ARG A 81 5.91 11.27 15.48
C ARG A 81 5.57 9.81 15.15
N MET A 82 4.75 9.16 15.97
CA MET A 82 4.27 7.80 15.69
C MET A 82 3.50 7.76 14.37
N GLY A 83 2.56 8.67 14.16
CA GLY A 83 1.82 8.80 12.89
C GLY A 83 2.74 9.00 11.69
N MET A 84 3.70 9.93 11.79
CA MET A 84 4.69 10.17 10.74
C MET A 84 5.55 8.92 10.45
N SER A 85 5.99 8.24 11.51
CA SER A 85 6.80 7.02 11.37
C SER A 85 6.04 5.89 10.66
N VAL A 86 4.73 5.75 10.95
CA VAL A 86 3.87 4.76 10.27
C VAL A 86 3.78 5.08 8.78
N ILE A 87 3.50 6.35 8.43
CA ILE A 87 3.39 6.79 7.03
C ILE A 87 4.71 6.53 6.27
N ILE A 88 5.84 6.95 6.84
CA ILE A 88 7.16 6.75 6.22
C ILE A 88 7.45 5.25 6.04
N ARG A 89 7.21 4.44 7.08
CA ARG A 89 7.42 2.98 7.02
C ARG A 89 6.56 2.32 5.95
N SER A 90 5.28 2.72 5.86
CA SER A 90 4.37 2.23 4.82
C SER A 90 4.89 2.57 3.43
N PHE A 91 5.32 3.81 3.21
CA PHE A 91 5.89 4.24 1.94
C PHE A 91 7.14 3.44 1.59
N CYS A 92 8.11 3.33 2.51
CA CYS A 92 9.35 2.57 2.28
C CYS A 92 9.10 1.08 2.01
N THR A 93 8.08 0.48 2.63
CA THR A 93 7.74 -0.93 2.41
C THR A 93 7.09 -1.16 1.05
N VAL A 94 6.21 -0.25 0.61
CA VAL A 94 5.36 -0.47 -0.58
C VAL A 94 6.01 0.10 -1.87
N PHE A 95 6.77 1.19 -1.77
CA PHE A 95 7.43 1.85 -2.91
C PHE A 95 8.38 0.97 -3.75
N PRO A 96 9.15 0.02 -3.18
CA PRO A 96 10.02 -0.84 -3.97
C PRO A 96 9.26 -1.69 -4.99
N MET A 97 8.02 -2.07 -4.71
CA MET A 97 7.24 -2.96 -5.58
C MET A 97 6.95 -2.33 -6.96
N PRO A 98 6.35 -1.13 -7.08
CA PRO A 98 6.18 -0.47 -8.37
C PRO A 98 7.49 -0.21 -9.12
N VAL A 99 8.57 0.16 -8.40
CA VAL A 99 9.88 0.42 -9.01
C VAL A 99 10.46 -0.86 -9.59
N LEU A 100 10.41 -1.95 -8.83
CA LEU A 100 10.87 -3.26 -9.27
C LEU A 100 10.03 -3.77 -10.46
N LEU A 101 8.70 -3.59 -10.44
CA LEU A 101 7.83 -3.94 -11.57
C LEU A 101 8.15 -3.11 -12.83
N LYS A 102 8.39 -1.79 -12.68
CA LYS A 102 8.82 -0.92 -13.81
C LYS A 102 10.23 -1.26 -14.31
N ARG A 103 11.11 -1.78 -13.47
CA ARG A 103 12.47 -2.22 -13.84
C ARG A 103 12.47 -3.60 -14.50
N LEU A 104 11.61 -4.50 -14.07
CA LEU A 104 11.45 -5.87 -14.59
C LEU A 104 10.57 -5.92 -15.85
N THR A 105 10.15 -4.78 -16.40
CA THR A 105 9.28 -4.77 -17.59
C THR A 105 9.99 -5.46 -18.76
N PHE A 106 9.46 -6.63 -19.09
CA PHE A 106 10.00 -7.63 -19.99
C PHE A 106 10.38 -7.03 -21.35
N CYS A 107 11.53 -7.46 -21.90
CA CYS A 107 11.94 -7.13 -23.25
C CYS A 107 10.84 -7.56 -24.23
N LYS A 108 10.30 -6.57 -24.96
CA LYS A 108 9.39 -6.69 -26.11
C LYS A 108 7.89 -6.75 -25.79
N ASN A 109 7.24 -5.66 -26.22
CA ASN A 109 5.81 -5.36 -26.33
C ASN A 109 5.06 -5.00 -25.03
N ASN A 110 4.63 -3.74 -24.99
CA ASN A 110 3.64 -3.11 -24.11
C ASN A 110 2.26 -3.81 -24.17
N VAL A 111 2.18 -5.09 -23.87
CA VAL A 111 0.92 -5.79 -23.62
C VAL A 111 1.13 -6.61 -22.36
N LEU A 112 1.05 -5.92 -21.22
CA LEU A 112 1.10 -6.58 -19.93
C LEU A 112 -0.22 -7.30 -19.72
N SER A 113 -0.25 -8.59 -20.08
CA SER A 113 -1.49 -9.35 -20.05
C SER A 113 -1.84 -9.88 -18.66
N HIS A 114 -0.93 -9.84 -17.66
CA HIS A 114 -1.27 -9.93 -16.22
C HIS A 114 -0.08 -9.64 -15.28
N ALA A 115 -0.30 -8.74 -14.32
CA ALA A 115 0.40 -8.66 -13.03
C ALA A 115 -0.57 -8.28 -11.89
N TYR A 116 -1.84 -8.72 -12.03
CA TYR A 116 -2.96 -8.68 -11.07
C TYR A 116 -3.62 -7.29 -10.94
N CYS A 117 -4.94 -7.12 -11.02
CA CYS A 117 -6.07 -7.97 -10.57
C CYS A 117 -6.19 -9.43 -11.08
N LEU A 118 -5.98 -10.35 -10.12
CA LEU A 118 -6.31 -11.79 -10.01
C LEU A 118 -5.53 -12.86 -10.83
N HIS A 119 -5.26 -13.99 -10.15
CA HIS A 119 -4.51 -15.19 -10.60
C HIS A 119 -5.50 -15.99 -11.41
N PRO A 120 -5.20 -16.38 -12.65
CA PRO A 120 -4.08 -17.29 -12.90
C PRO A 120 -3.40 -17.12 -14.27
N ASP A 121 -2.34 -17.90 -14.48
CA ASP A 121 -1.67 -18.17 -15.75
C ASP A 121 -0.87 -17.03 -16.40
N LEU A 122 0.44 -16.99 -16.13
CA LEU A 122 1.39 -17.47 -17.16
C LEU A 122 2.83 -17.61 -16.64
N ILE A 123 3.26 -18.87 -16.62
CA ILE A 123 4.65 -19.35 -16.56
C ILE A 123 5.35 -19.00 -17.88
N ARG A 124 5.68 -17.73 -18.16
CA ARG A 124 6.59 -17.41 -19.27
C ARG A 124 7.74 -16.53 -18.81
N LEU A 125 8.82 -17.26 -18.52
CA LEU A 125 10.23 -16.94 -18.51
C LEU A 125 10.62 -15.44 -18.64
N PRO A 126 11.47 -14.92 -17.74
CA PRO A 126 12.19 -13.67 -18.00
C PRO A 126 13.01 -13.79 -19.29
N CYS A 127 12.93 -12.78 -20.16
CA CYS A 127 13.83 -12.63 -21.30
C CYS A 127 15.16 -12.08 -20.77
N GLY A 128 16.11 -12.98 -20.52
CA GLY A 128 17.49 -12.69 -20.17
C GLY A 128 18.22 -14.00 -19.87
N ASP A 129 19.34 -14.23 -20.57
CA ASP A 129 20.19 -15.39 -20.37
C ASP A 129 20.55 -15.61 -18.89
N ILE A 130 20.49 -16.86 -18.45
CA ILE A 130 20.99 -17.34 -17.15
C ILE A 130 22.52 -17.54 -17.16
N THR A 131 23.28 -16.83 -17.98
CA THR A 131 24.74 -16.86 -17.89
C THR A 131 25.23 -15.93 -16.78
N ILE A 132 24.89 -16.29 -15.55
CA ILE A 132 25.80 -16.08 -14.44
C ILE A 132 26.95 -17.08 -14.65
N ASN A 133 28.08 -16.54 -15.13
CA ASN A 133 29.42 -17.09 -14.92
C ASN A 133 29.73 -18.47 -15.56
N ASN A 134 30.27 -18.45 -16.79
CA ASN A 134 31.67 -18.81 -17.08
C ASN A 134 32.06 -18.33 -18.48
#